data_AF-A0A0G1GMM5-F1
#
_entry.id   AF-A0A0G1GMM5-F1
#
_cell.length_a   1.000
_cell.length_b   1.000
_cell.length_c   1.000
_cell.angle_alpha   90.00
_cell.angle_beta   90.00
_cell.angle_gamma   90.00
#
_symmetry.space_group_name_H-M   'P 1'
#
loop_
_entity.id
_entity.type
_entity.pdbx_description
1 polymer ?
#
loop_
_entity_poly.entity_id
_entity_poly.type
_entity_poly.pdbx_seq_one_letter_code
_entity_poly.pdbx_strand_id
1 'polypeptide(L)'
;MDANFIQNFPFGLVLLALLVLVYWIQAFFIIYHLIRFGIGPKPKIFSLIFFVGSALLFMLVAGLYVNADLSLGSISKIFPDLINY
;
A
#
# COMPACT_ATOMS: atom_id res chain seq x y z
N MET A 1 -26.15 -16.93 1.85
CA MET A 1 -24.72 -16.85 2.17
C MET A 1 -24.43 -17.89 3.22
N ASP A 2 -23.73 -18.91 2.81
CA ASP A 2 -23.29 -20.07 3.57
C ASP A 2 -22.13 -19.64 4.49
N ALA A 3 -22.09 -20.17 5.72
CA ALA A 3 -21.11 -19.75 6.74
C ALA A 3 -19.65 -19.90 6.28
N ASN A 4 -19.40 -20.82 5.35
CA ASN A 4 -18.11 -21.05 4.72
C ASN A 4 -17.65 -19.87 3.84
N PHE A 5 -18.57 -19.06 3.31
CA PHE A 5 -18.24 -17.91 2.46
C PHE A 5 -17.57 -16.79 3.27
N ILE A 6 -18.09 -16.48 4.46
CA ILE A 6 -17.54 -15.42 5.32
C ILE A 6 -16.15 -15.82 5.84
N GLN A 7 -15.94 -17.10 6.16
CA GLN A 7 -14.65 -17.58 6.67
C GLN A 7 -13.54 -17.60 5.60
N ASN A 8 -13.89 -17.80 4.32
CA ASN A 8 -12.92 -17.81 3.22
C ASN A 8 -12.74 -16.45 2.55
N PHE A 9 -13.44 -15.41 3.02
CA PHE A 9 -13.33 -14.10 2.41
C PHE A 9 -11.99 -13.44 2.78
N PRO A 10 -11.15 -13.04 1.80
CA PRO A 10 -9.81 -12.55 2.06
C PRO A 10 -9.82 -11.07 2.50
N PHE A 11 -10.37 -10.80 3.68
CA PHE A 11 -10.56 -9.43 4.21
C PHE A 11 -9.27 -8.60 4.22
N GLY A 12 -8.14 -9.19 4.61
CA GLY A 12 -6.85 -8.49 4.65
C GLY A 12 -6.39 -8.04 3.26
N LEU A 13 -6.58 -8.87 2.23
CA LEU A 13 -6.20 -8.55 0.86
C LEU A 13 -7.08 -7.45 0.27
N VAL A 14 -8.38 -7.48 0.58
CA VAL A 14 -9.34 -6.43 0.18
C VAL A 14 -9.00 -5.09 0.85
N LEU A 15 -8.68 -5.10 2.15
CA LEU A 15 -8.29 -3.89 2.87
C LEU A 15 -6.99 -3.30 2.30
N LEU A 16 -5.98 -4.14 2.04
CA LEU A 16 -4.73 -3.73 1.41
C LEU A 16 -4.98 -3.09 0.04
N ALA A 17 -5.80 -3.72 -0.80
CA ALA A 17 -6.14 -3.18 -2.12
C ALA A 17 -6.82 -1.80 -2.02
N LEU A 18 -7.72 -1.60 -1.06
CA LEU A 18 -8.35 -0.31 -0.79
C LEU A 18 -7.34 0.77 -0.38
N LEU A 19 -6.42 0.45 0.53
CA LEU A 19 -5.39 1.39 0.98
C LEU A 19 -4.46 1.82 -0.17
N VAL A 20 -4.02 0.85 -0.99
CA VAL A 20 -3.20 1.12 -2.18
C VAL A 20 -3.93 2.04 -3.15
N LEU A 21 -5.23 1.78 -3.40
CA LEU A 21 -6.06 2.59 -4.29
C LEU A 21 -6.20 4.03 -3.77
N VAL A 22 -6.52 4.21 -2.49
CA VAL A 22 -6.66 5.54 -1.87
C VAL A 22 -5.34 6.32 -1.94
N TYR A 23 -4.21 5.66 -1.64
CA TYR A 23 -2.89 6.26 -1.71
C TYR A 23 -2.55 6.77 -3.13
N TRP A 24 -2.73 5.92 -4.14
CA TRP A 24 -2.40 6.28 -5.53
C TRP A 24 -3.34 7.35 -6.10
N ILE A 25 -4.62 7.34 -5.71
CA ILE A 25 -5.55 8.41 -6.08
C ILE A 25 -5.08 9.75 -5.51
N GLN A 26 -4.69 9.81 -4.23
CA GLN A 26 -4.17 11.05 -3.66
C GLN A 26 -2.88 11.50 -4.33
N ALA A 27 -1.94 10.59 -4.58
CA ALA A 27 -0.71 10.90 -5.29
C ALA A 27 -0.99 11.48 -6.69
N PHE A 28 -1.93 10.87 -7.43
CA PHE A 28 -2.36 11.37 -8.73
C PHE A 28 -2.98 12.76 -8.65
N PHE A 29 -3.86 13.02 -7.68
CA PHE A 29 -4.43 14.34 -7.49
C PHE A 29 -3.36 15.40 -7.23
N ILE A 30 -2.39 15.13 -6.36
CA ILE A 30 -1.31 16.07 -6.06
C ILE A 30 -0.49 16.36 -7.32
N ILE A 31 -0.09 15.34 -8.06
CA ILE A 31 0.68 15.50 -9.31
C ILE A 31 -0.11 16.30 -10.33
N TYR A 32 -1.37 15.95 -10.57
CA TYR A 32 -2.24 16.65 -11.51
C TYR A 32 -2.41 18.13 -11.15
N HIS A 33 -2.64 18.44 -9.87
CA HIS A 33 -2.80 19.83 -9.43
C HIS A 33 -1.50 20.63 -9.62
N LEU A 34 -0.35 20.05 -9.25
CA LEU A 34 0.95 20.73 -9.39
C LEU A 34 1.32 20.99 -10.86
N ILE A 35 0.99 20.06 -11.77
CA ILE A 35 1.27 20.22 -13.21
C ILE A 35 0.29 21.21 -13.86
N ARG A 36 -1.00 21.14 -13.51
CA ARG A 36 -2.05 21.94 -14.16
C ARG A 36 -2.08 23.39 -13.70
N PHE A 37 -1.93 23.64 -12.40
CA PHE A 37 -2.04 24.99 -11.84
C PHE A 37 -0.68 25.72 -11.77
N GLY A 38 0.40 25.01 -12.08
CA GLY A 38 1.73 25.57 -12.12
C GLY A 38 2.02 26.38 -13.39
N ILE A 39 2.11 27.70 -13.27
CA ILE A 39 2.62 28.57 -14.35
C ILE A 39 4.15 28.60 -14.28
N GLY A 40 4.83 28.10 -15.32
CA GLY A 40 6.29 28.02 -15.42
C GLY A 40 6.88 26.64 -15.13
N PRO A 41 8.22 26.48 -15.21
CA PRO A 41 8.88 25.17 -15.08
C PRO A 41 9.03 24.67 -13.64
N LYS A 42 9.04 25.58 -12.65
CA LYS A 42 9.29 25.23 -11.24
C LYS A 42 8.25 24.26 -10.65
N PRO A 43 6.93 24.45 -10.82
CA PRO A 43 5.92 23.53 -10.27
C PRO A 43 5.98 22.14 -10.90
N LYS A 44 6.38 22.04 -12.17
CA LYS A 44 6.58 20.76 -12.87
C LYS A 44 7.71 19.94 -12.26
N ILE A 45 8.81 20.60 -11.86
CA ILE A 45 9.93 19.93 -11.18
C ILE A 45 9.48 19.40 -9.81
N PHE A 46 8.70 20.17 -9.04
CA PHE A 46 8.15 19.71 -7.76
C PHE A 46 7.21 18.50 -7.94
N SER A 47 6.37 18.49 -8.98
CA SER A 47 5.51 17.35 -9.27
C SER A 47 6.31 16.08 -9.62
N LEU A 48 7.42 16.23 -10.34
CA LEU A 48 8.33 15.13 -10.68
C LEU A 48 8.99 14.56 -9.42
N ILE A 49 9.55 15.44 -8.57
CA ILE A 49 10.18 15.04 -7.30
C ILE A 49 9.16 14.34 -6.40
N PHE A 50 7.95 14.87 -6.30
CA PHE A 50 6.87 14.25 -5.53
C PHE A 50 6.49 12.87 -6.09
N PHE A 51 6.34 12.74 -7.41
CA PHE A 51 6.02 11.47 -8.04
C PHE A 51 7.10 10.41 -7.76
N VAL A 52 8.36 10.75 -8.00
CA VAL A 52 9.50 9.85 -7.72
C VAL A 52 9.55 9.48 -6.23
N GLY A 53 9.37 10.46 -5.34
CA GLY A 53 9.31 10.23 -3.90
C GLY A 53 8.17 9.29 -3.49
N SER A 54 6.97 9.48 -4.05
CA SER A 54 5.82 8.62 -3.78
C SER A 54 6.06 7.18 -4.24
N ALA A 55 6.68 6.98 -5.42
CA ALA A 55 7.01 5.66 -5.93
C ALA A 55 8.07 4.95 -5.07
N LEU A 56 9.09 5.68 -4.61
CA LEU A 56 10.13 5.14 -3.73
C LEU A 56 9.57 4.75 -2.36
N LEU A 57 8.74 5.61 -1.76
CA LEU A 57 8.07 5.31 -0.49
C LEU A 57 7.15 4.10 -0.63
N PHE A 58 6.39 4.01 -1.72
CA PHE A 58 5.54 2.86 -2.00
C PHE A 58 6.36 1.56 -2.12
N MET A 59 7.47 1.56 -2.87
CA MET A 59 8.36 0.40 -2.97
C MET A 59 8.94 -0.02 -1.62
N LEU A 60 9.36 0.95 -0.80
CA LEU A 60 9.92 0.68 0.52
C LEU A 60 8.88 -0.01 1.42
N VAL A 61 7.67 0.54 1.49
CA VAL A 61 6.58 -0.04 2.29
C VAL A 61 6.16 -1.41 1.77
N ALA A 62 6.05 -1.58 0.45
CA ALA A 62 5.74 -2.87 -0.16
C ALA A 62 6.83 -3.92 0.17
N GLY A 63 8.10 -3.54 0.10
CA GLY A 63 9.22 -4.40 0.48
C GLY A 63 9.18 -4.79 1.96
N LEU A 64 8.91 -3.83 2.86
CA LEU A 64 8.76 -4.12 4.29
C LEU A 64 7.57 -5.05 4.57
N TYR A 65 6.45 -4.87 3.87
CA TYR A 65 5.27 -5.72 4.03
C TYR A 65 5.57 -7.18 3.65
N VAL A 66 6.24 -7.42 2.52
CA VAL A 66 6.64 -8.77 2.09
C VAL A 66 7.57 -9.43 3.12
N ASN A 67 8.53 -8.67 3.66
CA ASN A 67 9.45 -9.20 4.68
C ASN A 67 8.75 -9.46 6.03
N ALA A 68 7.78 -8.62 6.40
CA ALA A 68 6.99 -8.81 7.61
C ALA A 68 6.12 -10.08 7.53
N ASP A 69 5.51 -10.34 6.38
CA ASP A 69 4.70 -11.55 6.15
C ASP A 69 5.56 -12.82 6.21
N LEU A 70 6.77 -12.79 5.62
CA LEU A 70 7.75 -13.88 5.72
C LEU A 70 8.19 -14.15 7.17
N SER A 71 8.38 -13.10 7.96
CA SER A 71 8.77 -13.20 9.37
C SER A 71 7.64 -13.77 10.23
N LEU A 72 6.41 -13.28 10.07
CA LEU A 72 5.23 -13.79 10.77
C LEU A 72 4.94 -15.25 10.41
N GLY A 73 5.07 -15.60 9.13
CA GLY A 73 4.97 -16.98 8.66
C GLY A 73 6.03 -17.90 9.29
N SER A 74 7.22 -17.40 9.59
CA SER A 74 8.27 -18.16 10.27
C SER A 74 7.99 -18.34 11.76
N ILE A 75 7.50 -17.30 12.44
CA ILE A 75 7.12 -17.36 13.87
C ILE A 75 5.95 -18.33 14.08
N SER A 76 4.95 -18.32 13.18
CA SER A 76 3.80 -19.23 13.25
C SER A 76 4.18 -20.71 13.19
N LYS A 77 5.27 -21.06 12.51
CA LYS A 77 5.78 -22.43 12.40
C LYS A 77 6.54 -22.90 13.63
N ILE A 78 7.10 -21.97 14.42
CA ILE A 78 7.87 -22.26 15.64
C ILE A 78 6.95 -22.29 16.86
N PHE A 79 5.93 -21.44 16.89
CA PHE A 79 4.97 -21.36 17.99
C PHE A 79 3.53 -21.51 17.47
N PRO A 80 3.12 -22.73 17.08
CA PRO A 80 1.78 -22.98 16.54
C PRO A 80 0.66 -22.67 17.55
N ASP A 81 0.95 -22.73 18.85
CA ASP A 81 -0.05 -22.56 19.91
C ASP A 81 -0.38 -21.10 20.23
N LEU A 82 0.40 -20.12 19.75
CA LEU A 82 0.13 -18.69 19.97
C LEU A 82 -0.96 -18.12 19.04
N ILE A 83 -1.34 -18.85 18.00
CA ILE A 83 -2.28 -18.39 16.95
C ILE A 83 -3.63 -19.10 17.03
N ASN A 84 -3.74 -20.16 17.87
CA ASN A 84 -4.93 -21.00 17.98
C ASN A 84 -5.90 -20.61 19.12
N TYR A 85 -5.89 -19.35 19.58
CA TYR A 85 -6.92 -18.81 20.48
C TYR A 85 -7.61 -17.59 19.88
#